data_AF-A0A9D6S6U5-F1
#
_entry.id   AF-A0A9D6S6U5-F1
#
_cell.length_a   1.000
_cell.length_b   1.000
_cell.length_c   1.000
_cell.angle_alpha   90.00
_cell.angle_beta   90.00
_cell.angle_gamma   90.00
#
_symmetry.space_group_name_H-M   'P 1'
#
loop_
_entity.id
_entity.type
_entity.pdbx_description
1 polymer ?
#
loop_
_entity_poly.entity_id
_entity_poly.type
_entity_poly.pdbx_seq_one_letter_code
_entity_poly.pdbx_strand_id
1 'polypeptide(L)'
;MYKNRLRGFTLIELLVVIAIIGILSSVVLASLNTARSKGSDAAVQANLSTIQTQAEIFYGGTGANTYGTANAASSCSAATAGSLFAADATILKATGAADTANGAGTIVCNNSTTAYLVQAQLLNDNTKYWCVDSSGNAKQESAAVVGTATACL
;
A
#
# COMPACT_ATOMS: atom_id res chain seq x y z
N MET A 1 42.02 42.21 34.13
CA MET A 1 42.30 41.32 32.98
C MET A 1 41.78 39.92 33.31
N TYR A 2 40.57 39.58 32.87
CA TYR A 2 39.90 38.32 33.24
C TYR A 2 40.49 37.16 32.43
N LYS A 3 41.02 36.13 33.11
CA LYS A 3 41.74 35.00 32.52
C LYS A 3 40.73 33.89 32.19
N ASN A 4 40.36 33.76 30.92
CA ASN A 4 39.50 32.69 30.43
C ASN A 4 40.18 31.33 30.61
N ARG A 5 39.64 30.46 31.46
CA ARG A 5 40.03 29.04 31.51
C ARG A 5 39.31 28.29 30.39
N LEU A 6 40.07 27.78 29.42
CA LEU A 6 39.58 26.79 28.48
C LEU A 6 39.32 25.48 29.24
N ARG A 7 38.05 25.12 29.42
CA ARG A 7 37.64 23.81 29.94
C ARG A 7 37.70 22.82 28.78
N GLY A 8 38.63 21.87 28.82
CA GLY A 8 38.71 20.77 27.87
C GLY A 8 37.66 19.69 28.18
N PHE A 9 37.14 19.05 27.14
CA PHE A 9 36.25 17.89 27.22
C PHE A 9 37.10 16.63 27.50
N THR A 10 36.70 15.77 28.44
CA THR A 10 37.43 14.52 28.71
C THR A 10 37.05 13.42 27.72
N LEU A 11 37.98 12.50 27.44
CA LEU A 11 37.72 11.34 26.58
C LEU A 11 36.61 10.44 27.15
N ILE A 12 36.50 10.33 28.48
CA ILE A 12 35.46 9.54 29.13
C ILE A 12 34.07 10.17 28.99
N GLU A 13 33.97 11.50 29.02
CA GLU A 13 32.71 12.20 28.75
C GLU A 13 32.23 11.93 27.33
N LEU A 14 33.13 11.97 26.33
CA LEU A 14 32.75 11.67 24.95
C LEU A 14 32.34 10.19 24.76
N LEU A 15 33.01 9.27 25.46
CA LEU A 15 32.70 7.84 25.39
C LEU A 15 31.32 7.52 25.96
N VAL A 16 30.94 8.14 27.08
CA VAL A 16 29.61 7.92 27.67
C VAL A 16 28.49 8.46 26.78
N VAL A 17 28.73 9.59 26.10
CA VAL A 17 27.73 10.22 25.23
C VAL A 17 27.41 9.33 24.02
N ILE A 18 28.43 8.80 23.35
CA ILE A 18 28.19 7.90 22.20
C ILE A 18 27.53 6.59 22.64
N ALA A 19 27.81 6.11 23.84
CA ALA A 19 27.15 4.92 24.40
C ALA A 19 25.65 5.18 24.62
N ILE A 20 25.28 6.32 25.19
CA ILE A 20 23.86 6.69 25.40
C ILE A 20 23.14 6.91 24.05
N ILE A 21 23.76 7.62 23.11
CA ILE A 21 23.20 7.82 21.75
C ILE A 21 22.98 6.47 21.06
N GLY A 22 23.92 5.53 21.20
CA GLY A 22 23.78 4.18 20.65
C GLY A 22 22.54 3.46 21.16
N ILE A 23 22.32 3.46 22.48
CA ILE A 23 21.15 2.82 23.10
C ILE A 23 19.85 3.49 22.62
N LEU A 24 19.76 4.83 22.71
CA LEU A 24 18.57 5.57 22.32
C LEU A 24 18.25 5.41 20.81
N SER A 25 19.27 5.40 19.95
CA SER A 25 19.09 5.27 18.50
C SER A 25 18.47 3.93 18.09
N SER A 26 18.83 2.84 18.79
CA SER A 26 18.31 1.50 18.48
C SER A 26 16.79 1.38 18.70
N VAL A 27 16.28 1.95 19.79
CA VAL A 27 14.85 1.94 20.12
C VAL A 27 14.06 2.79 19.13
N VAL A 28 14.59 3.97 18.77
CA VAL A 28 13.95 4.88 17.80
C VAL A 28 13.85 4.22 16.42
N LEU A 29 14.92 3.57 15.93
CA LEU A 29 14.91 2.91 14.63
C LEU A 29 13.88 1.78 14.54
N ALA A 30 13.75 0.96 15.58
CA ALA A 30 12.74 -0.10 15.63
C ALA A 30 11.31 0.47 15.52
N SER A 31 11.02 1.54 16.27
CA SER A 31 9.71 2.20 16.24
C SER A 31 9.39 2.86 14.90
N LEU A 32 10.40 3.46 14.25
CA LEU A 32 10.24 4.13 12.96
C LEU A 32 9.93 3.13 11.84
N ASN A 33 10.54 1.95 11.86
CA ASN A 33 10.31 0.95 10.82
C ASN A 33 8.84 0.47 10.82
N THR A 34 8.28 0.19 11.99
CA THR A 34 6.86 -0.15 12.13
C THR A 34 5.95 1.02 11.72
N ALA A 35 6.28 2.25 12.10
CA ALA A 35 5.50 3.43 11.73
C ALA A 35 5.47 3.63 10.20
N ARG A 36 6.59 3.39 9.52
CA ARG A 36 6.69 3.46 8.05
C ARG A 36 5.81 2.41 7.38
N SER A 37 5.87 1.14 7.82
CA SER A 37 5.01 0.09 7.26
C SER A 37 3.52 0.39 7.42
N LYS A 38 3.09 0.89 8.59
CA LYS A 38 1.71 1.32 8.82
C LYS A 38 1.30 2.51 7.93
N GLY A 39 2.21 3.44 7.68
CA GLY A 39 1.99 4.56 6.77
C GLY A 39 1.81 4.08 5.32
N SER A 40 2.63 3.14 4.87
CA SER A 40 2.46 2.47 3.57
C SER A 40 1.12 1.76 3.46
N ASP A 41 0.71 1.01 4.49
CA ASP A 41 -0.58 0.31 4.51
C ASP A 41 -1.76 1.29 4.41
N ALA A 42 -1.71 2.42 5.12
CA ALA A 42 -2.72 3.47 5.01
C ALA A 42 -2.78 4.08 3.60
N ALA A 43 -1.63 4.29 2.96
CA ALA A 43 -1.57 4.77 1.59
C ALA A 43 -2.16 3.76 0.59
N VAL A 44 -1.89 2.46 0.77
CA VAL A 44 -2.51 1.39 -0.01
C VAL A 44 -4.03 1.41 0.15
N GLN A 45 -4.54 1.46 1.39
CA GLN A 45 -5.98 1.51 1.67
C GLN A 45 -6.66 2.72 1.01
N ALA A 46 -6.03 3.90 1.07
CA ALA A 46 -6.55 5.11 0.44
C ALA A 46 -6.62 5.01 -1.10
N ASN A 47 -5.58 4.44 -1.72
CA ASN A 47 -5.58 4.19 -3.17
C ASN A 47 -6.65 3.15 -3.56
N LEU A 48 -6.81 2.07 -2.79
CA LEU A 48 -7.83 1.05 -3.05
C LEU A 48 -9.26 1.61 -2.88
N SER A 49 -9.49 2.50 -1.91
CA SER A 49 -10.76 3.25 -1.80
C SER A 49 -11.01 4.15 -3.01
N THR A 50 -9.97 4.81 -3.52
CA THR A 50 -10.08 5.59 -4.77
C THR A 50 -10.49 4.69 -5.93
N ILE A 51 -9.86 3.52 -6.08
CA ILE A 51 -10.22 2.54 -7.11
C ILE A 51 -11.69 2.13 -6.98
N GLN A 52 -12.18 1.85 -5.76
CA GLN A 52 -13.58 1.50 -5.55
C GLN A 52 -14.52 2.59 -6.04
N THR A 53 -14.29 3.85 -5.67
CA THR A 53 -15.14 4.96 -6.15
C THR A 53 -15.12 5.12 -7.67
N GLN A 54 -13.94 4.97 -8.29
CA GLN A 54 -13.81 5.11 -9.75
C GLN A 54 -14.38 3.89 -10.49
N ALA A 55 -14.30 2.69 -9.91
CA ALA A 55 -14.89 1.49 -10.49
C ALA A 55 -16.42 1.63 -10.58
N GLU A 56 -17.07 2.19 -9.56
CA GLU A 56 -18.51 2.47 -9.60
C GLU A 56 -18.88 3.51 -10.68
N ILE A 57 -18.06 4.56 -10.82
CA ILE A 57 -18.22 5.55 -11.90
C ILE A 57 -18.04 4.88 -13.27
N PHE A 58 -17.05 4.00 -13.42
CA PHE A 58 -16.79 3.28 -14.66
C PHE A 58 -17.97 2.37 -15.04
N TYR A 59 -18.52 1.65 -14.05
CA TYR A 59 -19.64 0.74 -14.22
C TYR A 59 -20.89 1.44 -14.76
N GLY A 60 -21.27 2.59 -14.17
CA GLY A 60 -22.45 3.35 -14.58
C GLY A 60 -22.22 4.36 -15.72
N GLY A 61 -21.01 4.89 -15.84
CA GLY A 61 -20.70 6.06 -16.69
C GLY A 61 -20.72 5.78 -18.20
N THR A 62 -20.52 4.53 -18.62
CA THR A 62 -20.56 4.14 -20.04
C THR A 62 -21.95 3.71 -20.52
N GLY A 63 -22.94 3.68 -19.63
CA GLY A 63 -24.29 3.15 -19.92
C GLY A 63 -24.33 1.64 -20.19
N ALA A 64 -23.18 0.97 -20.17
CA ALA A 64 -23.04 -0.44 -20.46
C ALA A 64 -23.14 -1.33 -19.21
N ASN A 65 -23.23 -0.75 -18.00
CA ASN A 65 -23.33 -1.46 -16.72
C ASN A 65 -22.29 -2.59 -16.61
N THR A 66 -21.03 -2.25 -16.89
CA THR A 66 -19.95 -3.22 -17.00
C THR A 66 -18.61 -2.67 -16.54
N TYR A 67 -17.80 -3.54 -15.95
CA TYR A 67 -16.39 -3.29 -15.65
C TYR A 67 -15.46 -3.60 -16.84
N GLY A 68 -16.03 -3.77 -18.04
CA GLY A 68 -15.28 -3.98 -19.27
C GLY A 68 -14.94 -5.44 -19.54
N THR A 69 -13.90 -5.67 -20.34
CA THR A 69 -13.41 -7.04 -20.63
C THR A 69 -12.84 -7.68 -19.37
N ALA A 70 -13.00 -9.00 -19.24
CA ALA A 70 -12.53 -9.72 -18.06
C ALA A 70 -11.00 -9.68 -17.97
N ASN A 71 -10.47 -9.28 -16.81
CA ASN A 71 -9.07 -9.39 -16.47
C ASN A 71 -8.88 -10.60 -15.53
N ALA A 72 -8.40 -11.70 -16.10
CA ALA A 72 -8.14 -12.96 -15.39
C ALA A 72 -6.68 -13.13 -14.94
N ALA A 73 -5.83 -12.14 -15.22
CA ALA A 73 -4.37 -12.24 -15.08
C ALA A 73 -3.85 -11.90 -13.68
N SER A 74 -4.71 -11.61 -12.69
CA SER A 74 -4.29 -11.19 -11.35
C SER A 74 -3.31 -10.00 -11.37
N SER A 75 -3.41 -9.14 -12.39
CA SER A 75 -2.45 -8.08 -12.67
C SER A 75 -3.15 -6.76 -12.94
N CYS A 76 -2.68 -5.70 -12.29
CA CYS A 76 -3.18 -4.34 -12.49
C CYS A 76 -2.45 -3.60 -13.61
N SER A 77 -1.16 -3.88 -13.81
CA SER A 77 -0.27 -3.16 -14.75
C SER A 77 -0.20 -3.81 -16.14
N ALA A 78 -0.46 -5.12 -16.23
CA ALA A 78 -0.60 -5.86 -17.48
C ALA A 78 -2.06 -6.31 -17.69
N ALA A 79 -3.01 -5.46 -17.31
CA ALA A 79 -4.43 -5.77 -17.40
C ALA A 79 -4.88 -5.91 -18.86
N THR A 80 -5.88 -6.76 -19.08
CA THR A 80 -6.45 -7.00 -20.42
C THR A 80 -7.02 -5.70 -21.00
N ALA A 81 -6.73 -5.42 -22.28
CA ALA A 81 -7.24 -4.22 -22.95
C ALA A 81 -8.77 -4.18 -22.92
N GLY A 82 -9.33 -3.03 -22.51
CA GLY A 82 -10.77 -2.84 -22.33
C GLY A 82 -11.30 -3.24 -20.96
N SER A 83 -10.49 -3.79 -20.06
CA SER A 83 -10.85 -3.96 -18.65
C SER A 83 -10.80 -2.61 -17.93
N LEU A 84 -11.52 -2.47 -16.81
CA LEU A 84 -11.52 -1.23 -16.02
C LEU A 84 -10.09 -0.77 -15.64
N PHE A 85 -9.18 -1.72 -15.41
CA PHE A 85 -7.80 -1.46 -14.98
C PHE A 85 -6.90 -0.94 -16.10
N ALA A 86 -7.25 -1.21 -17.37
CA ALA A 86 -6.53 -0.72 -18.54
C ALA A 86 -7.23 0.48 -19.22
N ALA A 87 -8.57 0.54 -19.11
CA ALA A 87 -9.38 1.53 -19.79
C ALA A 87 -9.49 2.85 -19.01
N ASP A 88 -9.48 2.80 -17.66
CA ASP A 88 -9.58 3.99 -16.83
C ASP A 88 -8.19 4.47 -16.34
N ALA A 89 -7.82 5.68 -16.74
CA ALA A 89 -6.52 6.26 -16.41
C ALA A 89 -6.35 6.60 -14.92
N THR A 90 -7.44 6.87 -14.20
CA THR A 90 -7.41 7.16 -12.77
C THR A 90 -7.18 5.88 -11.99
N ILE A 91 -7.86 4.79 -12.37
CA ILE A 91 -7.68 3.48 -11.76
C ILE A 91 -6.27 2.96 -12.03
N LEU A 92 -5.75 3.10 -13.26
CA LEU A 92 -4.37 2.71 -13.58
C LEU A 92 -3.33 3.46 -12.74
N LYS A 93 -3.55 4.76 -12.48
CA LYS A 93 -2.66 5.54 -11.61
C LYS A 93 -2.79 5.12 -10.14
N ALA A 94 -4.00 4.88 -9.66
CA ALA A 94 -4.25 4.47 -8.28
C ALA A 94 -3.67 3.07 -8.00
N THR A 95 -3.77 2.13 -8.93
CA THR A 95 -3.15 0.80 -8.80
C THR A 95 -1.62 0.90 -8.79
N GLY A 96 -1.02 1.70 -9.68
CA GLY A 96 0.43 1.94 -9.68
C GLY A 96 0.94 2.65 -8.41
N ALA A 97 0.17 3.61 -7.89
CA ALA A 97 0.48 4.28 -6.63
C ALA A 97 0.37 3.33 -5.43
N ALA A 98 -0.66 2.48 -5.41
CA ALA A 98 -0.80 1.44 -4.40
C ALA A 98 0.38 0.45 -4.46
N ASP A 99 0.79 0.02 -5.66
CA ASP A 99 1.90 -0.92 -5.86
C ASP A 99 3.22 -0.33 -5.35
N THR A 100 3.47 0.94 -5.68
CA THR A 100 4.64 1.67 -5.17
C THR A 100 4.61 1.81 -3.64
N ALA A 101 3.45 2.12 -3.06
CA ALA A 101 3.29 2.21 -1.60
C ALA A 101 3.47 0.85 -0.91
N ASN A 102 3.13 -0.24 -1.61
CA ASN A 102 3.36 -1.62 -1.19
C ASN A 102 4.83 -2.06 -1.28
N GLY A 103 5.72 -1.22 -1.81
CA GLY A 103 7.11 -1.58 -2.06
C GLY A 103 7.29 -2.46 -3.31
N ALA A 104 6.46 -2.25 -4.34
CA ALA A 104 6.36 -3.04 -5.57
C ALA A 104 5.90 -4.51 -5.33
N GLY A 105 5.13 -4.71 -4.26
CA GLY A 105 4.55 -6.00 -3.88
C GLY A 105 3.26 -6.30 -4.63
N THR A 106 2.97 -7.59 -4.83
CA THR A 106 1.84 -8.14 -5.59
C THR A 106 0.49 -7.54 -5.18
N ILE A 107 0.04 -6.53 -5.94
CA ILE A 107 -1.37 -6.15 -6.00
C ILE A 107 -2.06 -7.01 -7.04
N VAL A 108 -3.15 -7.66 -6.62
CA VAL A 108 -4.00 -8.48 -7.46
C VAL A 108 -5.17 -7.64 -7.93
N CYS A 109 -5.33 -7.53 -9.24
CA CYS A 109 -6.52 -6.96 -9.86
C CYS A 109 -7.18 -8.00 -10.75
N ASN A 110 -8.46 -8.28 -10.49
CA ASN A 110 -9.28 -9.14 -11.32
C ASN A 110 -10.62 -8.47 -11.58
N ASN A 111 -11.17 -8.67 -12.76
CA ASN A 111 -12.57 -8.34 -13.04
C ASN A 111 -13.21 -9.34 -14.00
N SER A 112 -14.52 -9.46 -13.84
CA SER A 112 -15.45 -9.96 -14.84
C SER A 112 -16.17 -8.76 -15.46
N THR A 113 -17.16 -9.02 -16.31
CA THR A 113 -18.02 -7.97 -16.86
C THR A 113 -18.84 -7.28 -15.78
N THR A 114 -19.17 -7.94 -14.66
CA THR A 114 -20.09 -7.44 -13.63
C THR A 114 -19.53 -7.47 -12.20
N ALA A 115 -18.28 -7.87 -12.02
CA ALA A 115 -17.64 -7.89 -10.70
C ALA A 115 -16.16 -7.54 -10.82
N TYR A 116 -15.57 -7.00 -9.76
CA TYR A 116 -14.13 -6.77 -9.67
C TYR A 116 -13.65 -6.98 -8.24
N LEU A 117 -12.35 -7.27 -8.11
CA LEU A 117 -11.63 -7.10 -6.86
C LEU A 117 -10.28 -6.45 -7.09
N VAL A 118 -9.81 -5.76 -6.06
CA VAL A 118 -8.42 -5.36 -5.91
C VAL A 118 -7.95 -5.76 -4.53
N GLN A 119 -6.83 -6.46 -4.45
CA GLN A 119 -6.24 -6.90 -3.19
C GLN A 119 -4.76 -6.53 -3.13
N ALA A 120 -4.30 -6.05 -1.98
CA ALA A 120 -2.88 -5.76 -1.73
C ALA A 120 -2.44 -6.39 -0.40
N GLN A 121 -1.22 -6.92 -0.35
CA GLN A 121 -0.63 -7.45 0.89
C GLN A 121 -0.29 -6.30 1.86
N LEU A 122 -0.47 -6.46 3.16
CA LEU A 122 -0.10 -5.43 4.13
C LEU A 122 1.38 -5.57 4.51
N LEU A 123 2.12 -4.47 4.59
CA LEU A 123 3.55 -4.44 4.90
C LEU A 123 3.80 -4.55 6.39
N ASN A 124 2.88 -4.06 7.22
CA ASN A 124 2.99 -4.22 8.67
C ASN A 124 2.76 -5.68 9.11
N ASP A 125 1.92 -6.42 8.37
CA ASP A 125 1.67 -7.85 8.57
C ASP A 125 1.51 -8.54 7.22
N ASN A 126 2.59 -9.16 6.75
CA ASN A 126 2.64 -9.83 5.44
C ASN A 126 1.77 -11.08 5.35
N THR A 127 1.09 -11.49 6.43
CA THR A 127 0.11 -12.57 6.39
C THR A 127 -1.30 -12.07 6.07
N LYS A 128 -1.48 -10.75 6.02
CA LYS A 128 -2.76 -10.09 5.84
C LYS A 128 -2.82 -9.33 4.54
N TYR A 129 -4.03 -9.19 4.04
CA TYR A 129 -4.31 -8.51 2.79
C TYR A 129 -5.44 -7.49 2.99
N TRP A 130 -5.36 -6.35 2.34
CA TRP A 130 -6.50 -5.45 2.20
C TRP A 130 -7.19 -5.73 0.88
N CYS A 131 -8.49 -6.01 0.91
CA CYS A 131 -9.28 -6.32 -0.26
C CYS A 131 -10.45 -5.35 -0.41
N VAL A 132 -10.67 -4.88 -1.64
CA VAL A 132 -11.86 -4.16 -2.06
C VAL A 132 -12.54 -4.87 -3.23
N ASP A 133 -13.87 -4.86 -3.29
CA ASP A 133 -14.63 -5.49 -4.37
C ASP A 133 -15.86 -4.68 -4.82
N SER A 134 -16.51 -5.16 -5.88
CA SER A 134 -17.75 -4.60 -6.45
C SER A 134 -19.00 -4.78 -5.57
N SER A 135 -18.91 -5.52 -4.46
CA SER A 135 -20.01 -5.63 -3.50
C SER A 135 -19.95 -4.53 -2.43
N GLY A 136 -18.97 -3.62 -2.54
CA GLY A 136 -18.73 -2.56 -1.57
C GLY A 136 -17.87 -3.01 -0.38
N ASN A 137 -17.28 -4.21 -0.41
CA ASN A 137 -16.40 -4.63 0.67
C ASN A 137 -15.10 -3.82 0.64
N ALA A 138 -14.61 -3.47 1.83
CA ALA A 138 -13.29 -2.90 2.05
C ALA A 138 -12.79 -3.43 3.40
N LYS A 139 -12.10 -4.58 3.37
CA LYS A 139 -11.78 -5.35 4.58
C LYS A 139 -10.44 -6.05 4.51
N GLN A 140 -9.96 -6.43 5.69
CA GLN A 140 -8.74 -7.21 5.82
C GLN A 140 -9.04 -8.71 5.71
N GLU A 141 -8.26 -9.41 4.90
CA GLU A 141 -8.33 -10.85 4.68
C GLU A 141 -7.08 -11.56 5.18
N SER A 142 -7.24 -12.81 5.58
CA SER A 142 -6.14 -13.69 6.02
C SER A 142 -5.53 -14.54 4.91
N ALA A 143 -6.03 -14.41 3.67
CA ALA A 143 -5.52 -15.16 2.54
C ALA A 143 -5.52 -14.30 1.26
N ALA A 144 -4.54 -14.57 0.40
CA ALA A 144 -4.49 -14.00 -0.93
C ALA A 144 -5.64 -14.56 -1.77
N VAL A 145 -6.28 -13.70 -2.55
CA VAL A 145 -7.18 -14.14 -3.61
C VAL A 145 -6.33 -14.70 -4.74
N VAL A 146 -6.66 -15.90 -5.20
CA VAL A 146 -5.94 -16.62 -6.27
C VAL A 146 -6.85 -16.86 -7.46
N GLY A 147 -6.25 -16.93 -8.66
CA GLY A 147 -6.97 -17.23 -9.90
C GLY A 147 -7.85 -16.07 -10.36
N THR A 148 -9.05 -16.39 -10.83
CA THR A 148 -9.97 -15.44 -11.48
C THR A 148 -11.10 -14.95 -10.58
N ALA A 149 -10.97 -15.15 -9.26
CA ALA A 149 -11.95 -14.65 -8.31
C ALA A 149 -12.09 -13.11 -8.43
N THR A 150 -13.32 -12.63 -8.22
CA THR A 150 -13.72 -11.21 -8.40
C THR A 150 -14.48 -10.66 -7.20
N ALA A 151 -14.37 -11.32 -6.05
CA ALA A 151 -14.89 -10.87 -4.76
C ALA A 151 -13.84 -11.08 -3.68
N CYS A 152 -13.91 -10.30 -2.60
CA CYS A 152 -13.17 -10.58 -1.39
C CYS A 152 -13.64 -11.88 -0.73
N LEU A 153 -12.77 -12.53 0.04
CA LEU A 153 -13.01 -13.86 0.64
C LEU A 153 -14.08 -13.85 1.73
#